data_AF-A0A6N8IN84-F1
#
_entry.id   AF-A0A6N8IN84-F1
#
_cell.length_a   1.000
_cell.length_b   1.000
_cell.length_c   1.000
_cell.angle_alpha   90.00
_cell.angle_beta   90.00
_cell.angle_gamma   90.00
#
_symmetry.space_group_name_H-M   'P 1'
#
loop_
_entity.id
_entity.type
_entity.pdbx_description
1 polymer ?
#
loop_
_entity_poly.entity_id
_entity_poly.type
_entity_poly.pdbx_seq_one_letter_code
_entity_poly.pdbx_strand_id
1 'polypeptide(L)'
;MKPLYFARRLRFENGERTSTVMRSDTGMPIHATVLFINRYRLQGIKANTIHKIAGSLALLYRHCHHKKLDLEARLRAGKFLTSAELDQLADLAQYHVKDLDEERADGGGVSASKVRSLERMRMRRKKAKERQLVEVPTRATRTRHFVSYLEFLGDYYARQLPLAASDAFLQEIAKGIKALEKMVPRYSNWAKLGSRKGMSEEAMELLVAVVDPDSPANPWKVPFVRLRNFLIVVLYLAAGIRRGEMAGLQVGDLGTSRLVITIYRRADDENDKRVHQPVAKTADREITVDIALMQRLQDYLGERRKKKPARKIPQLWVTDDGTAALSYDSIGKIFNDIRKACPELPRTLTTHVLRHTWNDRFSEVATRMGLKPAEEEKARATHQGWSPGSKMPARYTLRTIEANARKVGLKLQQDLESRIKE
;
A
#
# COMPACT_ATOMS: atom_id res chain seq x y z
N MET A 1 -5.41 -22.82 -5.13
CA MET A 1 -5.02 -23.54 -3.90
C MET A 1 -4.18 -22.60 -3.03
N LYS A 2 -4.38 -22.56 -1.70
CA LYS A 2 -3.57 -21.68 -0.82
C LYS A 2 -2.11 -22.16 -0.80
N PRO A 3 -1.12 -21.25 -0.77
CA PRO A 3 0.27 -21.64 -0.60
C PRO A 3 0.51 -22.24 0.79
N LEU A 4 1.53 -23.11 0.91
CA LEU A 4 1.84 -23.90 2.11
C LEU A 4 2.20 -22.99 3.26
N TYR A 5 2.99 -21.95 2.99
CA TYR A 5 3.28 -20.90 3.94
C TYR A 5 2.63 -19.60 3.48
N PHE A 6 1.91 -18.91 4.36
CA PHE A 6 1.27 -17.65 4.00
C PHE A 6 1.17 -16.70 5.19
N ALA A 7 1.25 -15.40 4.91
CA ALA A 7 1.00 -14.39 5.92
C ALA A 7 -0.50 -14.30 6.21
N ARG A 8 -0.88 -14.45 7.48
CA ARG A 8 -2.26 -14.27 7.95
C ARG A 8 -2.31 -13.06 8.86
N ARG A 9 -3.30 -12.19 8.65
CA ARG A 9 -3.62 -11.12 9.60
C ARG A 9 -4.57 -11.64 10.67
N LEU A 10 -4.31 -11.24 11.91
CA LEU A 10 -5.09 -11.58 13.09
C LEU A 10 -5.57 -10.27 13.75
N ARG A 11 -6.74 -10.32 14.38
CA ARG A 11 -7.28 -9.28 15.25
C ARG A 11 -7.56 -9.92 16.61
N PHE A 12 -6.99 -9.37 17.67
CA PHE A 12 -7.27 -9.77 19.05
C PHE A 12 -8.57 -9.12 19.55
N GLU A 13 -9.08 -9.57 20.69
CA GLU A 13 -10.33 -9.07 21.26
C GLU A 13 -10.26 -7.57 21.54
N ASN A 14 -9.17 -7.13 22.15
CA ASN A 14 -8.82 -5.73 22.45
C ASN A 14 -8.63 -4.82 21.22
N GLY A 15 -8.84 -5.33 20.00
CA GLY A 15 -8.70 -4.56 18.74
C GLY A 15 -7.30 -4.60 18.12
N GLU A 16 -6.28 -5.07 18.86
CA GLU A 16 -4.92 -5.18 18.36
C GLU A 16 -4.84 -6.06 17.11
N ARG A 17 -4.10 -5.60 16.10
CA ARG A 17 -3.89 -6.35 14.86
C ARG A 17 -2.43 -6.65 14.64
N THR A 18 -2.14 -7.93 14.43
CA THR A 18 -0.81 -8.42 14.07
C THR A 18 -0.88 -9.34 12.86
N SER A 19 0.25 -9.88 12.43
CA SER A 19 0.27 -10.93 11.42
C SER A 19 1.29 -12.00 11.79
N THR A 20 1.13 -13.18 11.24
CA THR A 20 2.08 -14.29 11.43
C THR A 20 2.16 -15.10 10.15
N VAL A 21 3.18 -15.96 10.04
CA VAL A 21 3.28 -16.94 8.96
C VAL A 21 2.59 -18.22 9.40
N MET A 22 1.58 -18.62 8.64
CA MET A 22 0.81 -19.84 8.87
C MET A 22 1.24 -20.93 7.90
N ARG A 23 1.18 -22.16 8.39
CA ARG A 23 1.24 -23.38 7.58
C ARG A 23 -0.16 -23.83 7.18
N SER A 24 -0.40 -24.14 5.91
CA SER A 24 -1.72 -24.51 5.41
C SER A 24 -2.11 -25.96 5.69
N ASP A 25 -1.12 -26.84 5.83
CA ASP A 25 -1.29 -28.27 6.11
C ASP A 25 -1.64 -28.52 7.58
N THR A 26 -0.95 -27.86 8.50
CA THR A 26 -1.20 -28.00 9.94
C THR A 26 -2.18 -26.97 10.49
N GLY A 27 -2.41 -25.87 9.77
CA GLY A 27 -3.18 -24.72 10.28
C GLY A 27 -2.48 -23.94 11.40
N MET A 28 -1.22 -24.27 11.73
CA MET A 28 -0.47 -23.69 12.84
C MET A 28 0.48 -22.56 12.39
N PRO A 29 0.74 -21.56 13.25
CA PRO A 29 1.76 -20.56 12.97
C PRO A 29 3.17 -21.14 13.09
N ILE A 30 4.13 -20.59 12.35
CA ILE A 30 5.54 -20.93 12.56
C ILE A 30 6.05 -20.21 13.81
N HIS A 31 6.44 -20.98 14.82
CA HIS A 31 6.86 -20.45 16.13
C HIS A 31 7.91 -19.35 16.02
N ALA A 32 9.00 -19.56 15.28
CA ALA A 32 10.07 -18.58 15.18
C ALA A 32 9.59 -17.26 14.56
N THR A 33 8.66 -17.32 13.60
CA THR A 33 8.08 -16.10 12.99
C THR A 33 7.20 -15.33 13.98
N VAL A 34 6.50 -16.04 14.87
CA VAL A 34 5.69 -15.40 15.94
C VAL A 34 6.59 -14.62 16.88
N LEU A 35 7.69 -15.23 17.35
CA LEU A 35 8.66 -14.57 18.24
C LEU A 35 9.26 -13.33 17.58
N PHE A 36 9.68 -13.45 16.33
CA PHE A 36 10.28 -12.35 15.58
C PHE A 36 9.31 -11.19 15.40
N ILE A 37 8.08 -11.49 14.97
CA ILE A 37 7.06 -10.47 14.72
C ILE A 37 6.64 -9.77 16.01
N ASN A 38 6.58 -10.50 17.13
CA ASN A 38 6.21 -9.93 18.42
C ASN A 38 7.13 -8.77 18.82
N ARG A 39 8.43 -8.84 18.50
CA ARG A 39 9.39 -7.76 18.75
C ARG A 39 8.99 -6.45 18.08
N TYR A 40 8.57 -6.50 16.82
CA TYR A 40 8.09 -5.31 16.11
C TYR A 40 6.79 -4.80 16.69
N ARG A 41 5.93 -5.69 17.17
CA ARG A 41 4.65 -5.28 17.76
C ARG A 41 4.87 -4.55 19.09
N LEU A 42 5.76 -5.05 19.94
CA LEU A 42 6.19 -4.39 21.18
C LEU A 42 6.82 -3.00 20.93
N GLN A 43 7.45 -2.80 19.78
CA GLN A 43 7.97 -1.50 19.33
C GLN A 43 6.89 -0.56 18.73
N GLY A 44 5.62 -0.94 18.79
CA GLY A 44 4.51 -0.13 18.25
C GLY A 44 4.48 -0.07 16.71
N ILE A 45 5.11 -1.01 16.02
CA ILE A 45 5.13 -1.03 14.56
C ILE A 45 3.72 -1.32 14.00
N LYS A 46 3.33 -0.54 12.99
CA LYS A 46 2.01 -0.62 12.35
C LYS A 46 1.73 -2.04 11.82
N ALA A 47 0.51 -2.54 12.02
CA ALA A 47 0.05 -3.85 11.55
C ALA A 47 0.30 -4.10 10.04
N ASN A 48 0.18 -3.06 9.21
CA ASN A 48 0.49 -3.11 7.76
C ASN A 48 1.97 -3.35 7.45
N THR A 49 2.86 -2.80 8.26
CA THR A 49 4.30 -3.09 8.14
C THR A 49 4.59 -4.51 8.60
N ILE A 50 4.04 -4.93 9.75
CA ILE A 50 4.17 -6.30 10.26
C ILE A 50 3.70 -7.34 9.24
N HIS A 51 2.59 -7.11 8.57
CA HIS A 51 2.09 -8.03 7.54
C HIS A 51 2.99 -8.10 6.30
N LYS A 52 3.66 -7.00 5.93
CA LYS A 52 4.68 -7.02 4.87
C LYS A 52 5.89 -7.84 5.28
N ILE A 53 6.31 -7.75 6.55
CA ILE A 53 7.37 -8.60 7.11
C ILE A 53 6.92 -10.07 7.03
N ALA A 54 5.77 -10.43 7.59
CA ALA A 54 5.22 -11.78 7.52
C ALA A 54 5.09 -12.29 6.06
N GLY A 55 4.72 -11.43 5.13
CA GLY A 55 4.66 -11.75 3.70
C GLY A 55 6.03 -12.09 3.11
N SER A 56 7.08 -11.34 3.47
CA SER A 56 8.46 -11.71 3.15
C SER A 56 8.83 -13.04 3.79
N LEU A 57 8.58 -13.24 5.08
CA LEU A 57 8.95 -14.49 5.75
C LEU A 57 8.26 -15.72 5.16
N ALA A 58 6.98 -15.59 4.80
CA ALA A 58 6.26 -16.65 4.09
C ALA A 58 6.95 -17.01 2.76
N LEU A 59 7.50 -16.02 2.05
CA LEU A 59 8.26 -16.22 0.82
C LEU A 59 9.56 -17.01 1.06
N LEU A 60 10.29 -16.67 2.12
CA LEU A 60 11.49 -17.37 2.56
C LEU A 60 11.17 -18.84 2.88
N TYR A 61 10.16 -19.11 3.71
CA TYR A 61 9.80 -20.48 4.07
C TYR A 61 9.31 -21.32 2.88
N ARG A 62 8.60 -20.70 1.91
CA ARG A 62 8.26 -21.38 0.65
C ARG A 62 9.50 -21.82 -0.11
N HIS A 63 10.50 -20.95 -0.18
CA HIS A 63 11.75 -21.25 -0.87
C HIS A 63 12.54 -22.36 -0.18
N CYS A 64 12.71 -22.27 1.15
CA CYS A 64 13.33 -23.33 1.94
C CYS A 64 12.64 -24.68 1.72
N HIS A 65 11.31 -24.73 1.79
CA HIS A 65 10.55 -25.95 1.54
C HIS A 65 10.74 -26.47 0.10
N HIS A 66 10.69 -25.60 -0.90
CA HIS A 66 10.92 -26.00 -2.30
C HIS A 66 12.32 -26.61 -2.51
N LYS A 67 13.33 -26.05 -1.84
CA LYS A 67 14.71 -26.56 -1.84
C LYS A 67 14.92 -27.76 -0.90
N LYS A 68 13.86 -28.24 -0.23
CA LYS A 68 13.92 -29.29 0.80
C LYS A 68 14.93 -28.96 1.91
N LEU A 69 15.05 -27.68 2.23
CA LEU A 69 15.91 -27.14 3.27
C LEU A 69 15.08 -26.92 4.53
N ASP A 70 15.33 -27.72 5.56
CA ASP A 70 14.83 -27.43 6.91
C ASP A 70 15.77 -26.40 7.57
N LEU A 71 15.36 -25.13 7.44
CA LEU A 71 16.13 -24.00 7.95
C LEU A 71 16.33 -24.10 9.48
N GLU A 72 15.31 -24.48 10.23
CA GLU A 72 15.41 -24.50 11.69
C GLU A 72 16.26 -25.66 12.19
N ALA A 73 16.11 -26.86 11.60
CA ALA A 73 16.97 -27.99 11.94
C ALA A 73 18.45 -27.70 11.65
N ARG A 74 18.74 -27.02 10.53
CA ARG A 74 20.11 -26.66 10.14
C ARG A 74 20.73 -25.63 11.09
N LEU A 75 19.97 -24.61 11.48
CA LEU A 75 20.44 -23.61 12.44
C LEU A 75 20.63 -24.20 13.85
N ARG A 76 19.75 -25.11 14.29
CA ARG A 76 19.94 -25.88 15.54
C ARG A 76 21.20 -26.74 15.53
N ALA A 77 21.61 -27.21 14.34
CA ALA A 77 22.86 -27.94 14.16
C ALA A 77 24.10 -27.02 14.01
N GLY A 78 23.96 -25.71 14.21
CA GLY A 78 25.05 -24.74 14.11
C GLY A 78 25.58 -24.54 12.68
N LYS A 79 24.75 -24.80 11.66
CA LYS A 79 25.11 -24.62 10.25
C LYS A 79 24.29 -23.48 9.66
N PHE A 80 24.93 -22.51 9.01
CA PHE A 80 24.22 -21.41 8.36
C PHE A 80 23.92 -21.74 6.88
N LEU A 81 23.23 -20.83 6.20
CA LEU A 81 23.00 -20.88 4.76
C LEU A 81 24.31 -20.61 4.01
N THR A 82 24.54 -21.36 2.94
CA THR A 82 25.68 -21.14 2.02
C THR A 82 25.51 -19.84 1.24
N SER A 83 26.61 -19.33 0.68
CA SER A 83 26.57 -18.16 -0.22
C SER A 83 25.58 -18.34 -1.38
N ALA A 84 25.59 -19.52 -2.03
CA ALA A 84 24.69 -19.83 -3.13
C ALA A 84 23.20 -19.84 -2.71
N GLU A 85 22.89 -20.27 -1.49
CA GLU A 85 21.52 -20.22 -0.95
C GLU A 85 21.09 -18.78 -0.63
N LEU A 86 22.01 -17.94 -0.15
CA LEU A 86 21.76 -16.52 0.09
C LEU A 86 21.55 -15.75 -1.21
N ASP A 87 22.33 -16.04 -2.26
CA ASP A 87 22.14 -15.48 -3.61
C ASP A 87 20.75 -15.82 -4.16
N GLN A 88 20.35 -17.09 -4.06
CA GLN A 88 19.02 -17.54 -4.49
C GLN A 88 17.89 -16.85 -3.71
N LEU A 89 18.09 -16.58 -2.43
CA LEU A 89 17.13 -15.85 -1.60
C LEU A 89 17.04 -14.37 -1.99
N ALA A 90 18.17 -13.73 -2.33
CA ALA A 90 18.20 -12.37 -2.82
C ALA A 90 17.51 -12.23 -4.19
N ASP A 91 17.69 -13.22 -5.07
CA ASP A 91 16.99 -13.32 -6.36
C ASP A 91 15.49 -13.51 -6.17
N LEU A 92 15.07 -14.36 -5.22
CA LEU A 92 13.65 -14.57 -4.92
C LEU A 92 12.92 -13.26 -4.57
N ALA A 93 13.60 -12.32 -3.91
CA ALA A 93 13.02 -11.04 -3.51
C ALA A 93 12.51 -10.20 -4.70
N GLN A 94 13.02 -10.44 -5.91
CA GLN A 94 12.73 -9.66 -7.12
C GLN A 94 11.46 -10.08 -7.86
N TYR A 95 10.87 -11.23 -7.55
CA TYR A 95 9.70 -11.74 -8.28
C TYR A 95 8.37 -11.50 -7.56
N HIS A 96 7.29 -11.40 -8.32
CA HIS A 96 5.95 -11.36 -7.76
C HIS A 96 5.61 -12.68 -7.04
N VAL A 97 4.98 -12.59 -5.86
CA VAL A 97 4.65 -13.76 -5.01
C VAL A 97 3.76 -14.77 -5.74
N LYS A 98 2.88 -14.28 -6.62
CA LYS A 98 1.95 -15.12 -7.39
C LYS A 98 2.66 -16.05 -8.37
N ASP A 99 3.73 -15.56 -8.98
CA ASP A 99 4.51 -16.30 -9.98
C ASP A 99 5.36 -17.41 -9.34
N LEU A 100 5.47 -17.40 -8.01
CA LEU A 100 6.21 -18.39 -7.22
C LEU A 100 5.28 -19.49 -6.67
N ASP A 101 3.95 -19.28 -6.70
CA ASP A 101 2.95 -20.26 -6.27
C ASP A 101 2.51 -21.19 -7.41
N GLU A 102 2.66 -20.77 -8.67
CA GLU A 102 2.29 -21.55 -9.88
C GLU A 102 3.18 -22.78 -10.12
N GLU A 103 4.40 -22.84 -9.56
CA GLU A 103 5.28 -24.03 -9.62
C GLU A 103 4.70 -25.26 -8.90
N ARG A 104 3.68 -25.08 -8.05
CA ARG A 104 2.99 -26.17 -7.33
C ARG A 104 2.23 -27.13 -8.23
N ALA A 105 1.78 -26.69 -9.40
CA ALA A 105 0.94 -27.53 -10.26
C ALA A 105 1.73 -28.63 -11.01
N ASP A 106 3.06 -28.47 -11.12
CA ASP A 106 3.88 -29.31 -11.99
C ASP A 106 4.83 -30.28 -11.23
N GLY A 107 4.86 -30.21 -9.90
CA GLY A 107 5.71 -31.02 -9.03
C GLY A 107 5.08 -32.32 -8.52
N GLY A 108 4.13 -32.92 -9.25
CA GLY A 108 3.62 -34.25 -8.96
C GLY A 108 4.73 -35.30 -9.11
N GLY A 109 4.86 -36.17 -8.11
CA GLY A 109 5.94 -37.13 -7.90
C GLY A 109 6.53 -37.77 -9.17
N VAL A 110 7.86 -37.77 -9.24
CA VAL A 110 8.62 -38.61 -10.17
C VAL A 110 8.43 -40.05 -9.71
N SER A 111 7.42 -40.73 -10.25
CA SER A 111 7.45 -42.18 -10.36
C SER A 111 8.36 -42.54 -11.53
N ALA A 112 9.37 -43.34 -11.25
CA ALA A 112 10.29 -43.85 -12.25
C ALA A 112 9.56 -44.81 -13.19
N SER A 113 9.24 -44.37 -14.41
CA SER A 113 9.55 -45.09 -15.65
C SER A 113 8.97 -44.37 -16.88
N LYS A 114 9.64 -44.62 -18.02
CA LYS A 114 9.33 -44.28 -19.41
C LYS A 114 9.60 -42.83 -19.83
N VAL A 115 10.70 -42.74 -20.59
CA VAL A 115 11.18 -41.62 -21.41
C VAL A 115 10.02 -40.82 -22.00
N ARG A 116 9.86 -39.57 -21.55
CA ARG A 116 8.91 -38.62 -22.13
C ARG A 116 9.64 -37.75 -23.15
N SER A 117 9.10 -37.70 -24.37
CA SER A 117 9.59 -36.91 -25.52
C SER A 117 10.09 -35.51 -25.11
N LEU A 118 11.34 -35.20 -25.49
CA LEU A 118 12.02 -33.91 -25.31
C LEU A 118 11.26 -32.73 -25.95
N GLU A 119 10.37 -33.01 -26.89
CA GLU A 119 9.60 -32.02 -27.63
C GLU A 119 8.46 -31.42 -26.79
N ARG A 120 7.81 -32.21 -25.93
CA ARG A 120 6.83 -31.69 -24.95
C ARG A 120 7.50 -30.85 -23.87
N MET A 121 8.75 -31.17 -23.50
CA MET A 121 9.56 -30.36 -22.57
C MET A 121 9.95 -29.00 -23.19
N ARG A 122 10.29 -28.96 -24.48
CA ARG A 122 10.57 -27.71 -25.22
C ARG A 122 9.33 -26.83 -25.37
N MET A 123 8.17 -27.40 -25.70
CA MET A 123 6.90 -26.67 -25.82
C MET A 123 6.40 -26.13 -24.46
N ARG A 124 6.68 -26.84 -23.36
CA ARG A 124 6.32 -26.41 -21.99
C ARG A 124 7.25 -25.31 -21.45
N ARG A 125 8.55 -25.34 -21.80
CA ARG A 125 9.47 -24.21 -21.57
C ARG A 125 9.06 -22.94 -22.33
N LYS A 126 8.50 -23.07 -23.54
CA LYS A 126 7.94 -21.95 -24.31
C LYS A 126 6.69 -21.32 -23.68
N LYS A 127 6.07 -22.00 -22.71
CA LYS A 127 4.88 -21.55 -21.96
C LYS A 127 5.18 -21.26 -20.48
N ALA A 128 6.46 -21.14 -20.10
CA ALA A 128 6.84 -20.58 -18.81
C ALA A 128 6.54 -19.08 -18.86
N LYS A 129 5.39 -18.68 -18.31
CA LYS A 129 4.97 -17.30 -18.16
C LYS A 129 6.14 -16.49 -17.60
N GLU A 130 6.57 -15.44 -18.31
CA GLU A 130 7.66 -14.59 -17.85
C GLU A 130 7.37 -14.09 -16.43
N ARG A 131 8.25 -14.43 -15.48
CA ARG A 131 8.10 -14.00 -14.09
C ARG A 131 8.14 -12.47 -14.05
N GLN A 132 7.14 -11.86 -13.43
CA GLN A 132 7.08 -10.42 -13.32
C GLN A 132 8.00 -9.93 -12.21
N LEU A 133 8.79 -8.90 -12.52
CA LEU A 133 9.67 -8.25 -11.56
C LEU A 133 8.88 -7.25 -10.70
N VAL A 134 9.17 -7.24 -9.40
CA VAL A 134 8.67 -6.19 -8.50
C VAL A 134 9.53 -4.93 -8.62
N GLU A 135 8.97 -3.79 -8.21
CA GLU A 135 9.73 -2.54 -8.13
C GLU A 135 10.95 -2.68 -7.20
N VAL A 136 12.05 -2.01 -7.55
CA VAL A 136 13.33 -2.04 -6.80
C VAL A 136 13.16 -1.76 -5.30
N PRO A 137 12.34 -0.79 -4.84
CA PRO A 137 12.11 -0.58 -3.41
C PRO A 137 11.48 -1.80 -2.72
N THR A 138 10.59 -2.51 -3.41
CA THR A 138 9.96 -3.73 -2.88
C THR A 138 10.98 -4.85 -2.74
N ARG A 139 11.85 -5.05 -3.73
CA ARG A 139 12.99 -5.98 -3.65
C ARG A 139 13.86 -5.64 -2.44
N ALA A 140 14.30 -4.39 -2.32
CA ALA A 140 15.13 -3.94 -1.19
C ALA A 140 14.48 -4.18 0.17
N THR A 141 13.21 -3.84 0.34
CA THR A 141 12.48 -4.08 1.60
C THR A 141 12.40 -5.57 1.92
N ARG A 142 12.12 -6.43 0.94
CA ARG A 142 12.07 -7.89 1.16
C ARG A 142 13.42 -8.45 1.56
N THR A 143 14.50 -8.07 0.86
CA THR A 143 15.86 -8.50 1.21
C THR A 143 16.22 -8.07 2.64
N ARG A 144 15.89 -6.83 3.05
CA ARG A 144 16.11 -6.38 4.44
C ARG A 144 15.32 -7.19 5.46
N HIS A 145 14.09 -7.59 5.15
CA HIS A 145 13.33 -8.48 6.04
C HIS A 145 13.99 -9.86 6.16
N PHE A 146 14.56 -10.40 5.08
CA PHE A 146 15.31 -11.65 5.11
C PHE A 146 16.55 -11.55 5.99
N VAL A 147 17.37 -10.51 5.77
CA VAL A 147 18.55 -10.18 6.59
C VAL A 147 18.17 -10.16 8.07
N SER A 148 17.23 -9.31 8.45
CA SER A 148 16.86 -9.13 9.86
C SER A 148 16.27 -10.41 10.50
N TYR A 149 15.56 -11.22 9.72
CA TYR A 149 15.02 -12.48 10.23
C TYR A 149 16.07 -13.57 10.38
N LEU A 150 16.98 -13.71 9.41
CA LEU A 150 18.06 -14.68 9.47
C LEU A 150 19.05 -14.35 10.58
N GLU A 151 19.33 -13.06 10.80
CA GLU A 151 20.12 -12.59 11.94
C GLU A 151 19.44 -12.97 13.27
N PHE A 152 18.14 -12.65 13.41
CA PHE A 152 17.37 -13.07 14.60
C PHE A 152 17.43 -14.59 14.83
N LEU A 153 17.20 -15.39 13.80
CA LEU A 153 17.22 -16.85 13.90
C LEU A 153 18.61 -17.35 14.29
N GLY A 154 19.65 -16.78 13.69
CA GLY A 154 21.04 -17.08 14.00
C GLY A 154 21.36 -16.84 15.48
N ASP A 155 21.07 -15.65 15.98
CA ASP A 155 21.24 -15.32 17.40
C ASP A 155 20.42 -16.22 18.33
N TYR A 156 19.17 -16.52 17.93
CA TYR A 156 18.25 -17.33 18.73
C TYR A 156 18.75 -18.77 18.90
N TYR A 157 19.29 -19.37 17.84
CA TYR A 157 19.80 -20.75 17.88
C TYR A 157 21.25 -20.84 18.35
N ALA A 158 22.09 -19.81 18.12
CA ALA A 158 23.45 -19.77 18.65
C ALA A 158 23.48 -19.91 20.18
N ARG A 159 22.54 -19.28 20.88
CA ARG A 159 22.38 -19.37 22.35
C ARG A 159 22.03 -20.77 22.87
N GLN A 160 21.64 -21.69 21.99
CA GLN A 160 21.30 -23.07 22.33
C GLN A 160 22.48 -24.03 22.07
N LEU A 161 23.57 -23.54 21.49
CA LEU A 161 24.77 -24.32 21.21
C LEU A 161 25.78 -24.22 22.38
N PRO A 162 26.71 -25.19 22.50
CA PRO A 162 27.88 -25.04 23.36
C PRO A 162 28.69 -23.79 22.99
N LEU A 163 29.28 -23.12 23.99
CA LEU A 163 29.93 -21.81 23.83
C LEU A 163 30.90 -21.75 22.64
N ALA A 164 31.81 -22.72 22.53
CA ALA A 164 32.79 -22.76 21.44
C ALA A 164 32.15 -22.92 20.04
N ALA A 165 31.06 -23.68 19.94
CA ALA A 165 30.33 -23.84 18.68
C ALA A 165 29.47 -22.61 18.35
N SER A 166 28.94 -21.93 19.38
CA SER A 166 28.20 -20.68 19.25
C SER A 166 29.07 -19.58 18.64
N ASP A 167 30.31 -19.40 19.09
CA ASP A 167 31.20 -18.33 18.60
C ASP A 167 31.53 -18.51 17.11
N ALA A 168 31.90 -19.73 16.70
CA ALA A 168 32.17 -20.04 15.30
C ALA A 168 30.92 -19.83 14.42
N PHE A 169 29.75 -20.26 14.91
CA PHE A 169 28.49 -20.11 14.21
C PHE A 169 28.07 -18.64 14.06
N LEU A 170 28.22 -17.81 15.10
CA LEU A 170 27.95 -16.37 15.04
C LEU A 170 28.85 -15.66 14.02
N GLN A 171 30.12 -16.08 13.89
CA GLN A 171 30.99 -15.55 12.84
C GLN A 171 30.53 -15.95 11.43
N GLU A 172 30.04 -17.19 11.24
CA GLU A 172 29.47 -17.64 9.97
C GLU A 172 28.20 -16.84 9.61
N ILE A 173 27.30 -16.66 10.58
CA ILE A 173 26.09 -15.84 10.45
C ILE A 173 26.48 -14.40 10.05
N ALA A 174 27.38 -13.76 10.78
CA ALA A 174 27.79 -12.39 10.51
C ALA A 174 28.37 -12.22 9.09
N LYS A 175 29.17 -13.19 8.62
CA LYS A 175 29.68 -13.21 7.24
C LYS A 175 28.56 -13.34 6.22
N GLY A 176 27.62 -14.26 6.43
CA GLY A 176 26.48 -14.49 5.52
C GLY A 176 25.50 -13.32 5.48
N ILE A 177 25.16 -12.74 6.64
CA ILE A 177 24.32 -11.56 6.78
C ILE A 177 24.94 -10.37 6.04
N LYS A 178 26.23 -10.10 6.25
CA LYS A 178 26.97 -9.04 5.54
C LYS A 178 26.98 -9.24 4.03
N ALA A 179 27.05 -10.49 3.56
CA ALA A 179 26.95 -10.80 2.13
C ALA A 179 25.56 -10.47 1.58
N LEU A 180 24.49 -10.89 2.27
CA LEU A 180 23.12 -10.63 1.86
C LEU A 180 22.75 -9.13 1.90
N GLU A 181 23.27 -8.38 2.87
CA GLU A 181 23.09 -6.93 2.96
C GLU A 181 23.67 -6.20 1.75
N LYS A 182 24.83 -6.64 1.23
CA LYS A 182 25.43 -6.08 0.02
C LYS A 182 24.56 -6.28 -1.23
N MET A 183 23.68 -7.28 -1.23
CA MET A 183 22.74 -7.56 -2.33
C MET A 183 21.48 -6.70 -2.26
N VAL A 184 21.27 -5.91 -1.21
CA VAL A 184 20.14 -4.98 -1.12
C VAL A 184 20.30 -3.90 -2.19
N PRO A 185 19.39 -3.82 -3.19
CA PRO A 185 19.56 -2.87 -4.28
C PRO A 185 19.43 -1.44 -3.76
N ARG A 186 20.31 -0.57 -4.25
CA ARG A 186 20.22 0.88 -4.05
C ARG A 186 19.20 1.46 -5.01
N TYR A 187 18.41 2.40 -4.54
CA TYR A 187 17.46 3.13 -5.37
C TYR A 187 17.31 4.55 -4.87
N SER A 188 17.12 5.47 -5.82
CA SER A 188 16.77 6.86 -5.51
C SER A 188 15.25 7.01 -5.50
N ASN A 189 14.76 7.86 -4.59
CA ASN A 189 13.37 8.30 -4.57
C ASN A 189 13.13 9.58 -5.39
N TRP A 190 14.11 10.02 -6.20
CA TRP A 190 13.97 11.21 -7.03
C TRP A 190 12.77 11.08 -7.96
N ALA A 191 12.01 12.17 -8.07
CA ALA A 191 10.86 12.22 -8.95
C ALA A 191 11.33 12.02 -10.39
N LYS A 192 10.81 10.99 -11.07
CA LYS A 192 11.07 10.78 -12.49
C LYS A 192 10.40 11.89 -13.30
N LEU A 193 11.03 12.30 -14.40
CA LEU A 193 10.41 13.14 -15.43
C LEU A 193 9.07 12.50 -15.85
N GLY A 194 7.99 13.29 -15.87
CA GLY A 194 6.63 12.74 -16.09
C GLY A 194 5.97 12.12 -14.86
N SER A 195 6.36 12.54 -13.65
CA SER A 195 5.69 12.15 -12.40
C SER A 195 4.16 12.34 -12.47
N ARG A 196 3.40 11.49 -11.75
CA ARG A 196 1.93 11.49 -11.81
C ARG A 196 1.37 12.89 -11.51
N LYS A 197 0.71 13.48 -12.50
CA LYS A 197 0.03 14.78 -12.41
C LYS A 197 -1.43 14.59 -11.98
N GLY A 198 -2.06 15.66 -11.50
CA GLY A 198 -3.51 15.71 -11.37
C GLY A 198 -4.21 15.52 -12.73
N MET A 199 -5.52 15.31 -12.70
CA MET A 199 -6.34 15.32 -13.92
C MET A 199 -6.50 16.74 -14.47
N SER A 200 -6.89 16.87 -15.73
CA SER A 200 -7.28 18.17 -16.31
C SER A 200 -8.65 18.60 -15.77
N GLU A 201 -9.01 19.88 -15.99
CA GLU A 201 -10.29 20.42 -15.52
C GLU A 201 -11.46 19.72 -16.24
N GLU A 202 -11.34 19.50 -17.55
CA GLU A 202 -12.37 18.83 -18.38
C GLU A 202 -12.61 17.39 -17.90
N ALA A 203 -11.53 16.67 -17.56
CA ALA A 203 -11.64 15.32 -17.00
C ALA A 203 -12.26 15.32 -15.59
N MET A 204 -12.06 16.39 -14.81
CA MET A 204 -12.69 16.54 -13.49
C MET A 204 -14.17 16.84 -13.61
N GLU A 205 -14.56 17.76 -14.51
CA GLU A 205 -15.97 18.06 -14.81
C GLU A 205 -16.71 16.82 -15.29
N LEU A 206 -16.13 16.09 -16.25
CA LEU A 206 -16.67 14.82 -16.73
C LEU A 206 -16.80 13.79 -15.59
N LEU A 207 -15.80 13.69 -14.73
CA LEU A 207 -15.86 12.79 -13.56
C LEU A 207 -17.04 13.14 -12.65
N VAL A 208 -17.21 14.42 -12.30
CA VAL A 208 -18.31 14.88 -11.45
C VAL A 208 -19.66 14.64 -12.11
N ALA A 209 -19.80 14.92 -13.41
CA ALA A 209 -21.03 14.68 -14.17
C ALA A 209 -21.39 13.19 -14.27
N VAL A 210 -20.41 12.30 -14.44
CA VAL A 210 -20.65 10.85 -14.52
C VAL A 210 -21.05 10.26 -13.17
N VAL A 211 -20.44 10.72 -12.08
CA VAL A 211 -20.73 10.18 -10.74
C VAL A 211 -21.95 10.81 -10.08
N ASP A 212 -22.52 11.84 -10.68
CA ASP A 212 -23.71 12.52 -10.17
C ASP A 212 -24.85 11.51 -9.88
N PRO A 213 -25.55 11.62 -8.73
CA PRO A 213 -26.58 10.67 -8.34
C PRO A 213 -27.79 10.58 -9.25
N ASP A 214 -28.00 11.55 -10.14
CA ASP A 214 -29.12 11.60 -11.08
C ASP A 214 -28.66 11.31 -12.52
N SER A 215 -27.36 11.42 -12.80
CA SER A 215 -26.79 11.17 -14.13
C SER A 215 -27.08 9.78 -14.71
N PRO A 216 -27.66 9.67 -15.92
CA PRO A 216 -27.94 8.38 -16.55
C PRO A 216 -26.67 7.59 -16.89
N ALA A 217 -25.51 8.26 -16.97
CA ALA A 217 -24.20 7.64 -17.20
C ALA A 217 -23.59 7.01 -15.93
N ASN A 218 -24.24 7.15 -14.77
CA ASN A 218 -23.72 6.66 -13.51
C ASN A 218 -23.62 5.11 -13.51
N PRO A 219 -22.44 4.54 -13.20
CA PRO A 219 -22.22 3.08 -13.27
C PRO A 219 -23.03 2.26 -12.26
N TRP A 220 -23.57 2.89 -11.21
CA TRP A 220 -24.24 2.16 -10.12
C TRP A 220 -25.76 2.33 -10.20
N LYS A 221 -26.48 1.22 -10.06
CA LYS A 221 -27.95 1.20 -10.20
C LYS A 221 -28.69 1.57 -8.92
N VAL A 222 -28.13 1.21 -7.76
CA VAL A 222 -28.80 1.39 -6.46
C VAL A 222 -28.66 2.85 -6.00
N PRO A 223 -29.76 3.58 -5.71
CA PRO A 223 -29.69 5.00 -5.33
C PRO A 223 -28.76 5.29 -4.15
N PHE A 224 -28.83 4.47 -3.09
CA PHE A 224 -27.93 4.58 -1.95
C PHE A 224 -26.44 4.47 -2.36
N VAL A 225 -26.11 3.57 -3.29
CA VAL A 225 -24.74 3.36 -3.77
C VAL A 225 -24.28 4.53 -4.64
N ARG A 226 -25.17 5.08 -5.48
CA ARG A 226 -24.90 6.30 -6.27
C ARG A 226 -24.53 7.46 -5.36
N LEU A 227 -25.38 7.77 -4.37
CA LEU A 227 -25.14 8.82 -3.38
C LEU A 227 -23.85 8.60 -2.59
N ARG A 228 -23.65 7.38 -2.06
CA ARG A 228 -22.43 7.03 -1.31
C ARG A 228 -21.17 7.26 -2.13
N ASN A 229 -21.14 6.75 -3.36
CA ASN A 229 -19.94 6.79 -4.19
C ASN A 229 -19.68 8.20 -4.75
N PHE A 230 -20.74 8.95 -5.08
CA PHE A 230 -20.68 10.38 -5.41
C PHE A 230 -19.97 11.16 -4.30
N LEU A 231 -20.43 11.02 -3.05
CA LEU A 231 -19.85 11.73 -1.90
C LEU A 231 -18.40 11.34 -1.63
N ILE A 232 -18.04 10.06 -1.83
CA ILE A 232 -16.64 9.61 -1.74
C ILE A 232 -15.77 10.36 -2.77
N VAL A 233 -16.22 10.48 -4.02
CA VAL A 233 -15.49 11.19 -5.08
C VAL A 233 -15.39 12.69 -4.78
N VAL A 234 -16.51 13.32 -4.40
CA VAL A 234 -16.54 14.74 -4.03
C VAL A 234 -15.58 15.03 -2.87
N LEU A 235 -15.58 14.21 -1.82
CA LEU A 235 -14.66 14.40 -0.69
C LEU A 235 -13.19 14.24 -1.08
N TYR A 236 -12.86 13.34 -2.02
CA TYR A 236 -11.49 13.29 -2.54
C TYR A 236 -11.09 14.57 -3.28
N LEU A 237 -12.00 15.12 -4.09
CA LEU A 237 -11.77 16.34 -4.86
C LEU A 237 -11.78 17.61 -4.00
N ALA A 238 -12.54 17.63 -2.89
CA ALA A 238 -12.68 18.78 -2.01
C ALA A 238 -11.63 18.82 -0.89
N ALA A 239 -11.27 17.67 -0.32
CA ALA A 239 -10.44 17.59 0.88
C ALA A 239 -9.08 16.89 0.65
N GLY A 240 -8.86 16.30 -0.52
CA GLY A 240 -7.59 15.66 -0.86
C GLY A 240 -7.22 14.48 0.04
N ILE A 241 -8.19 13.87 0.72
CA ILE A 241 -8.02 12.82 1.75
C ILE A 241 -7.32 11.56 1.17
N ARG A 242 -6.55 10.82 1.98
CA ARG A 242 -5.97 9.53 1.53
C ARG A 242 -6.99 8.41 1.57
N ARG A 243 -6.79 7.38 0.74
CA ARG A 243 -7.65 6.18 0.74
C ARG A 243 -7.82 5.49 2.10
N GLY A 244 -6.76 5.42 2.90
CA GLY A 244 -6.84 4.85 4.26
C GLY A 244 -7.66 5.71 5.22
N GLU A 245 -7.57 7.03 5.08
CA GLU A 245 -8.34 8.00 5.88
C GLU A 245 -9.82 7.95 5.48
N MET A 246 -10.11 7.98 4.16
CA MET A 246 -11.48 7.87 3.63
C MET A 246 -12.18 6.60 4.14
N ALA A 247 -11.53 5.45 4.06
CA ALA A 247 -12.08 4.18 4.52
C ALA A 247 -12.17 4.06 6.05
N GLY A 248 -11.41 4.89 6.78
CA GLY A 248 -11.34 4.90 8.24
C GLY A 248 -12.29 5.90 8.91
N LEU A 249 -12.84 6.86 8.14
CA LEU A 249 -13.81 7.84 8.64
C LEU A 249 -15.00 7.16 9.33
N GLN A 250 -15.39 7.74 10.46
CA GLN A 250 -16.53 7.33 11.27
C GLN A 250 -17.61 8.42 11.27
N VAL A 251 -18.84 8.04 11.61
CA VAL A 251 -19.97 8.99 11.66
C VAL A 251 -19.70 10.11 12.67
N GLY A 252 -19.07 9.80 13.80
CA GLY A 252 -18.69 10.78 14.83
C GLY A 252 -17.57 11.74 14.43
N ASP A 253 -16.95 11.56 13.25
CA ASP A 253 -15.91 12.45 12.74
C ASP A 253 -16.47 13.72 12.08
N LEU A 254 -17.79 13.74 11.86
CA LEU A 254 -18.47 14.85 11.21
C LEU A 254 -18.93 15.85 12.27
N GLY A 255 -18.23 16.98 12.38
CA GLY A 255 -18.57 18.08 13.26
C GLY A 255 -19.71 18.91 12.68
N THR A 256 -20.95 18.58 13.03
CA THR A 256 -22.17 19.26 12.54
C THR A 256 -22.22 20.74 12.88
N SER A 257 -21.77 21.15 14.07
CA SER A 257 -21.79 22.55 14.50
C SER A 257 -20.63 23.38 13.94
N ARG A 258 -19.47 22.75 13.68
CA ARG A 258 -18.23 23.43 13.29
C ARG A 258 -17.91 23.33 11.80
N LEU A 259 -18.73 22.61 11.02
CA LEU A 259 -18.51 22.34 9.59
C LEU A 259 -17.12 21.73 9.31
N VAL A 260 -16.71 20.79 10.16
CA VAL A 260 -15.41 20.11 10.04
C VAL A 260 -15.58 18.61 9.88
N ILE A 261 -14.62 18.00 9.19
CA ILE A 261 -14.39 16.55 9.18
C ILE A 261 -13.06 16.29 9.88
N THR A 262 -13.09 15.57 11.00
CA THR A 262 -11.88 15.27 11.76
C THR A 262 -11.28 13.94 11.32
N ILE A 263 -10.07 13.98 10.79
CA ILE A 263 -9.31 12.78 10.46
C ILE A 263 -8.50 12.36 11.68
N TYR A 264 -8.90 11.26 12.31
CA TYR A 264 -8.15 10.65 13.42
C TYR A 264 -7.31 9.46 12.97
N ARG A 265 -6.15 9.30 13.59
CA ARG A 265 -5.28 8.13 13.44
C ARG A 265 -5.65 7.06 14.46
N ARG A 266 -6.68 6.29 14.13
CA ARG A 266 -7.17 5.18 14.96
C ARG A 266 -6.50 3.85 14.64
N ALA A 267 -5.23 3.68 15.02
CA ALA A 267 -4.60 2.36 14.88
C ALA A 267 -5.20 1.39 15.91
N ASP A 268 -5.48 0.15 15.49
CA ASP A 268 -5.96 -0.93 16.37
C ASP A 268 -7.31 -0.63 17.06
N ASP A 269 -8.14 0.20 16.41
CA ASP A 269 -9.47 0.56 16.91
C ASP A 269 -10.33 -0.68 17.14
N GLU A 270 -10.83 -0.82 18.37
CA GLU A 270 -11.70 -1.91 18.79
C GLU A 270 -13.07 -1.85 18.10
N ASN A 271 -13.55 -0.63 17.82
CA ASN A 271 -14.84 -0.36 17.18
C ASN A 271 -14.81 -0.69 15.68
N ASP A 272 -13.62 -0.74 15.07
CA ASP A 272 -13.45 -1.30 13.74
C ASP A 272 -13.33 -2.83 13.83
N LYS A 273 -14.33 -3.54 13.32
CA LYS A 273 -14.33 -5.02 13.32
C LYS A 273 -13.59 -5.61 12.12
N ARG A 274 -13.09 -4.79 11.18
CA ARG A 274 -12.32 -5.28 10.02
C ARG A 274 -10.96 -5.78 10.47
N VAL A 275 -10.63 -7.01 10.08
CA VAL A 275 -9.29 -7.61 10.25
C VAL A 275 -8.24 -6.78 9.53
N HIS A 276 -8.55 -6.32 8.30
CA HIS A 276 -7.71 -5.41 7.53
C HIS A 276 -8.17 -3.96 7.71
N GLN A 277 -7.86 -3.40 8.87
CA GLN A 277 -8.20 -2.01 9.16
C GLN A 277 -7.46 -1.02 8.24
N PRO A 278 -8.17 -0.07 7.61
CA PRO A 278 -7.58 1.12 7.02
C PRO A 278 -7.09 2.07 8.11
N VAL A 279 -5.81 2.45 8.07
CA VAL A 279 -5.21 3.37 9.06
C VAL A 279 -4.63 4.58 8.35
N ALA A 280 -4.85 5.76 8.93
CA ALA A 280 -4.24 7.00 8.46
C ALA A 280 -2.70 6.92 8.52
N LYS A 281 -2.05 7.46 7.48
CA LYS A 281 -0.57 7.54 7.45
C LYS A 281 -0.05 8.80 8.11
N THR A 282 -0.87 9.84 8.16
CA THR A 282 -0.56 11.18 8.63
C THR A 282 -1.07 11.45 10.03
N ALA A 283 -0.72 12.62 10.56
CA ALA A 283 -1.21 13.13 11.81
C ALA A 283 -2.71 13.46 11.73
N ASP A 284 -3.29 13.58 12.91
CA ASP A 284 -4.69 13.97 13.11
C ASP A 284 -4.87 15.41 12.67
N ARG A 285 -6.03 15.72 12.09
CA ARG A 285 -6.35 17.07 11.62
C ARG A 285 -7.84 17.26 11.42
N GLU A 286 -8.28 18.50 11.53
CA GLU A 286 -9.60 18.91 11.10
C GLU A 286 -9.53 19.45 9.66
N ILE A 287 -10.54 19.11 8.86
CA ILE A 287 -10.72 19.63 7.51
C ILE A 287 -12.03 20.40 7.50
N THR A 288 -11.95 21.71 7.32
CA THR A 288 -13.14 22.54 7.14
C THR A 288 -13.80 22.22 5.80
N VAL A 289 -15.11 22.08 5.81
CA VAL A 289 -15.93 21.82 4.63
C VAL A 289 -17.03 22.86 4.50
N ASP A 290 -17.46 23.12 3.27
CA ASP A 290 -18.58 24.01 3.01
C ASP A 290 -19.90 23.45 3.55
N ILE A 291 -20.84 24.35 3.86
CA ILE A 291 -22.19 24.02 4.36
C ILE A 291 -22.91 23.06 3.41
N ALA A 292 -22.83 23.27 2.09
CA ALA A 292 -23.51 22.42 1.13
C ALA A 292 -22.95 20.99 1.13
N LEU A 293 -21.63 20.83 1.30
CA LEU A 293 -21.02 19.51 1.40
C LEU A 293 -21.41 18.82 2.72
N MET A 294 -21.42 19.56 3.84
CA MET A 294 -21.87 19.01 5.12
C MET A 294 -23.35 18.59 5.05
N GLN A 295 -24.22 19.38 4.42
CA GLN A 295 -25.63 19.04 4.25
C GLN A 295 -25.79 17.74 3.46
N ARG A 296 -25.10 17.59 2.32
CA ARG A 296 -25.16 16.34 1.54
C ARG A 296 -24.65 15.12 2.34
N LEU A 297 -23.67 15.31 3.22
CA LEU A 297 -23.23 14.26 4.14
C LEU A 297 -24.31 13.91 5.18
N GLN A 298 -25.02 14.90 5.72
CA GLN A 298 -26.17 14.67 6.61
C GLN A 298 -27.30 13.93 5.90
N ASP A 299 -27.63 14.28 4.67
CA ASP A 299 -28.64 13.60 3.86
C ASP A 299 -28.26 12.12 3.66
N TYR A 300 -27.00 11.86 3.32
CA TYR A 300 -26.47 10.49 3.25
C TYR A 300 -26.55 9.76 4.60
N LEU A 301 -26.27 10.42 5.73
CA LEU A 301 -26.44 9.81 7.05
C LEU A 301 -27.91 9.45 7.30
N GLY A 302 -28.86 10.26 6.82
CA GLY A 302 -30.29 9.94 6.83
C GLY A 302 -30.59 8.63 6.10
N GLU A 303 -30.17 8.52 4.83
CA GLU A 303 -30.33 7.31 4.02
C GLU A 303 -29.61 6.09 4.63
N ARG A 304 -28.43 6.31 5.19
CA ARG A 304 -27.65 5.28 5.89
C ARG A 304 -28.39 4.77 7.12
N ARG A 305 -29.05 5.63 7.91
CA ARG A 305 -29.80 5.24 9.12
C ARG A 305 -31.06 4.43 8.80
N LYS A 306 -31.63 4.56 7.60
CA LYS A 306 -32.73 3.70 7.12
C LYS A 306 -32.31 2.23 7.04
N LYS A 307 -31.01 1.96 6.83
CA LYS A 307 -30.44 0.61 6.88
C LYS A 307 -30.17 0.22 8.34
N LYS A 308 -31.09 -0.56 8.94
CA LYS A 308 -30.99 -0.97 10.36
C LYS A 308 -29.61 -1.54 10.76
N PRO A 309 -28.95 -2.42 9.98
CA PRO A 309 -27.63 -2.94 10.34
C PRO A 309 -26.54 -1.86 10.43
N ALA A 310 -26.62 -0.83 9.58
CA ALA A 310 -25.62 0.24 9.52
C ALA A 310 -25.57 1.10 10.79
N ARG A 311 -26.63 1.11 11.61
CA ARG A 311 -26.69 1.86 12.88
C ARG A 311 -25.65 1.38 13.89
N LYS A 312 -25.25 0.10 13.83
CA LYS A 312 -24.24 -0.50 14.72
C LYS A 312 -22.81 -0.35 14.19
N ILE A 313 -22.64 0.15 12.98
CA ILE A 313 -21.33 0.32 12.35
C ILE A 313 -20.88 1.76 12.58
N PRO A 314 -19.71 2.00 13.18
CA PRO A 314 -19.22 3.36 13.40
C PRO A 314 -18.69 4.01 12.12
N GLN A 315 -18.19 3.22 11.16
CA GLN A 315 -17.64 3.73 9.90
C GLN A 315 -18.70 4.47 9.07
N LEU A 316 -18.29 5.60 8.48
CA LEU A 316 -19.15 6.46 7.66
C LEU A 316 -19.67 5.71 6.42
N TRP A 317 -18.79 5.00 5.73
CA TRP A 317 -19.12 4.27 4.51
C TRP A 317 -19.47 2.82 4.81
N VAL A 318 -20.64 2.38 4.37
CA VAL A 318 -21.13 0.99 4.53
C VAL A 318 -21.46 0.36 3.18
N THR A 319 -21.60 -0.97 3.17
CA THR A 319 -22.11 -1.74 2.02
C THR A 319 -23.54 -1.34 1.65
N ASP A 320 -24.00 -1.78 0.48
CA ASP A 320 -25.34 -1.47 -0.03
C ASP A 320 -26.47 -1.97 0.88
N ASP A 321 -26.31 -3.14 1.48
CA ASP A 321 -27.19 -3.72 2.49
C ASP A 321 -26.97 -3.12 3.91
N GLY A 322 -25.89 -2.36 4.09
CA GLY A 322 -25.49 -1.75 5.35
C GLY A 322 -24.95 -2.73 6.40
N THR A 323 -24.66 -3.98 6.04
CA THR A 323 -24.23 -5.02 7.00
C THR A 323 -22.76 -4.94 7.37
N ALA A 324 -21.94 -4.25 6.56
CA ALA A 324 -20.51 -4.12 6.82
C ALA A 324 -19.99 -2.72 6.46
N ALA A 325 -18.90 -2.34 7.13
CA ALA A 325 -18.12 -1.16 6.74
C ALA A 325 -17.47 -1.38 5.37
N LEU A 326 -17.44 -0.33 4.55
CA LEU A 326 -16.85 -0.40 3.22
C LEU A 326 -15.35 -0.75 3.32
N SER A 327 -14.90 -1.75 2.58
CA SER A 327 -13.50 -2.18 2.64
C SER A 327 -12.57 -1.18 1.95
N TYR A 328 -11.27 -1.20 2.32
CA TYR A 328 -10.25 -0.43 1.62
C TYR A 328 -10.28 -0.72 0.11
N ASP A 329 -10.43 -2.00 -0.28
CA ASP A 329 -10.46 -2.46 -1.67
C ASP A 329 -11.72 -2.06 -2.43
N SER A 330 -12.86 -2.01 -1.76
CA SER A 330 -14.12 -1.54 -2.35
C SER A 330 -14.02 -0.09 -2.81
N ILE A 331 -13.32 0.78 -2.06
CA ILE A 331 -13.06 2.16 -2.53
C ILE A 331 -12.22 2.17 -3.81
N GLY A 332 -11.26 1.25 -3.95
CA GLY A 332 -10.50 1.11 -5.20
C GLY A 332 -11.37 0.67 -6.37
N LYS A 333 -12.34 -0.23 -6.12
CA LYS A 333 -13.27 -0.72 -7.15
C LYS A 333 -14.17 0.38 -7.71
N ILE A 334 -14.58 1.36 -6.91
CA ILE A 334 -15.34 2.54 -7.36
C ILE A 334 -14.68 3.18 -8.60
N PHE A 335 -13.37 3.40 -8.57
CA PHE A 335 -12.62 3.99 -9.69
C PHE A 335 -12.41 3.02 -10.86
N ASN A 336 -12.51 1.71 -10.64
CA ASN A 336 -12.55 0.75 -11.74
C ASN A 336 -13.90 0.82 -12.47
N ASP A 337 -14.99 0.92 -11.71
CA ASP A 337 -16.34 1.01 -12.27
C ASP A 337 -16.53 2.30 -13.08
N ILE A 338 -16.07 3.44 -12.54
CA ILE A 338 -16.08 4.73 -13.25
C ILE A 338 -15.33 4.64 -14.58
N ARG A 339 -14.10 4.10 -14.57
CA ARG A 339 -13.29 3.97 -15.80
C ARG A 339 -13.91 3.03 -16.84
N LYS A 340 -14.72 2.06 -16.41
CA LYS A 340 -15.43 1.16 -17.32
C LYS A 340 -16.65 1.83 -17.95
N ALA A 341 -17.39 2.63 -17.17
CA ALA A 341 -18.58 3.32 -17.65
C ALA A 341 -18.26 4.55 -18.49
N CYS A 342 -17.14 5.23 -18.22
CA CYS A 342 -16.69 6.38 -19.00
C CYS A 342 -15.23 6.18 -19.44
N PRO A 343 -14.99 5.56 -20.61
CA PRO A 343 -13.66 5.30 -21.15
C PRO A 343 -12.86 6.56 -21.53
N GLU A 344 -13.53 7.70 -21.68
CA GLU A 344 -12.92 9.02 -21.94
C GLU A 344 -12.10 9.51 -20.74
N LEU A 345 -12.44 9.07 -19.52
CA LEU A 345 -11.67 9.39 -18.34
C LEU A 345 -10.28 8.72 -18.38
N PRO A 346 -9.25 9.36 -17.79
CA PRO A 346 -7.90 8.81 -17.81
C PRO A 346 -7.84 7.37 -17.29
N ARG A 347 -7.18 6.48 -18.04
CA ARG A 347 -6.96 5.09 -17.61
C ARG A 347 -6.21 4.99 -16.27
N THR A 348 -5.49 6.03 -15.88
CA THR A 348 -4.76 6.14 -14.61
C THR A 348 -5.62 6.64 -13.44
N LEU A 349 -6.90 6.96 -13.66
CA LEU A 349 -7.83 7.46 -12.65
C LEU A 349 -7.88 6.53 -11.44
N THR A 350 -7.46 7.07 -10.30
CA THR A 350 -7.41 6.40 -9.00
C THR A 350 -7.53 7.44 -7.90
N THR A 351 -7.76 7.00 -6.66
CA THR A 351 -7.72 7.88 -5.46
C THR A 351 -6.44 8.73 -5.38
N HIS A 352 -5.32 8.21 -5.89
CA HIS A 352 -4.06 8.95 -5.89
C HIS A 352 -4.09 10.12 -6.87
N VAL A 353 -4.67 9.94 -8.06
CA VAL A 353 -4.83 11.01 -9.05
C VAL A 353 -5.68 12.14 -8.48
N LEU A 354 -6.82 11.83 -7.84
CA LEU A 354 -7.67 12.88 -7.24
C LEU A 354 -6.94 13.67 -6.16
N ARG A 355 -6.10 12.99 -5.37
CA ARG A 355 -5.24 13.68 -4.40
C ARG A 355 -4.20 14.59 -5.09
N HIS A 356 -3.63 14.17 -6.22
CA HIS A 356 -2.76 15.05 -7.01
C HIS A 356 -3.55 16.24 -7.55
N THR A 357 -4.73 16.03 -8.14
CA THR A 357 -5.64 17.08 -8.60
C THR A 357 -5.94 18.10 -7.49
N TRP A 358 -6.27 17.63 -6.28
CA TRP A 358 -6.48 18.53 -5.14
C TRP A 358 -5.23 19.37 -4.82
N ASN A 359 -4.03 18.78 -4.86
CA ASN A 359 -2.81 19.51 -4.54
C ASN A 359 -2.44 20.54 -5.63
N ASP A 360 -2.66 20.19 -6.90
CA ASP A 360 -2.50 21.11 -8.03
C ASP A 360 -3.43 22.33 -7.83
N ARG A 361 -4.73 22.08 -7.62
CA ARG A 361 -5.75 23.13 -7.37
C ARG A 361 -5.48 23.94 -6.10
N PHE A 362 -4.99 23.32 -5.03
CA PHE A 362 -4.60 24.03 -3.80
C PHE A 362 -3.52 25.08 -4.10
N SER A 363 -2.56 24.75 -4.95
CA SER A 363 -1.48 25.67 -5.34
C SER A 363 -2.02 26.84 -6.18
N GLU A 364 -2.94 26.55 -7.10
CA GLU A 364 -3.59 27.57 -7.94
C GLU A 364 -4.45 28.54 -7.10
N VAL A 365 -5.18 28.02 -6.11
CA VAL A 365 -5.96 28.85 -5.18
C VAL A 365 -5.04 29.66 -4.28
N ALA A 366 -3.98 29.06 -3.71
CA ALA A 366 -3.01 29.76 -2.87
C ALA A 366 -2.32 30.90 -3.62
N THR A 367 -1.96 30.68 -4.89
CA THR A 367 -1.39 31.71 -5.76
C THR A 367 -2.37 32.86 -5.97
N ARG A 368 -3.66 32.56 -6.25
CA ARG A 368 -4.70 33.59 -6.42
C ARG A 368 -4.98 34.38 -5.14
N MET A 369 -4.83 33.74 -3.98
CA MET A 369 -4.93 34.39 -2.68
C MET A 369 -3.65 35.14 -2.29
N GLY A 370 -2.59 35.11 -3.10
CA GLY A 370 -1.34 35.82 -2.84
C GLY A 370 -0.48 35.22 -1.72
N LEU A 371 -0.67 33.94 -1.37
CA LEU A 371 0.15 33.29 -0.34
C LEU A 371 1.61 33.20 -0.79
N LYS A 372 2.55 33.45 0.14
CA LYS A 372 3.97 33.23 -0.12
C LYS A 372 4.26 31.71 -0.18
N PRO A 373 5.29 31.25 -0.93
CA PRO A 373 5.59 29.82 -1.06
C PRO A 373 5.76 29.07 0.27
N ALA A 374 6.38 29.71 1.27
CA ALA A 374 6.56 29.12 2.59
C ALA A 374 5.25 28.99 3.39
N GLU A 375 4.32 29.93 3.21
CA GLU A 375 3.00 29.90 3.85
C GLU A 375 2.11 28.86 3.18
N GLU A 376 2.13 28.78 1.85
CA GLU A 376 1.46 27.74 1.07
C GLU A 376 1.94 26.34 1.48
N GLU A 377 3.25 26.13 1.62
CA GLU A 377 3.81 24.85 2.03
C GLU A 377 3.34 24.44 3.44
N LYS A 378 3.37 25.37 4.40
CA LYS A 378 2.86 25.14 5.76
C LYS A 378 1.37 24.85 5.78
N ALA A 379 0.56 25.67 5.09
CA ALA A 379 -0.88 25.50 5.00
C ALA A 379 -1.25 24.14 4.39
N ARG A 380 -0.58 23.75 3.29
CA ARG A 380 -0.74 22.44 2.66
C ARG A 380 -0.34 21.31 3.60
N ALA A 381 0.79 21.44 4.30
CA ALA A 381 1.26 20.43 5.24
C ALA A 381 0.27 20.19 6.38
N THR A 382 -0.23 21.27 6.99
CA THR A 382 -1.27 21.22 8.02
C THR A 382 -2.54 20.55 7.48
N HIS A 383 -3.09 21.04 6.35
CA HIS A 383 -4.30 20.47 5.75
C HIS A 383 -4.14 19.00 5.35
N GLN A 384 -2.93 18.57 5.00
CA GLN A 384 -2.66 17.19 4.57
C GLN A 384 -2.13 16.27 5.67
N GLY A 385 -1.97 16.79 6.89
CA GLY A 385 -1.50 16.08 8.09
C GLY A 385 -0.02 15.67 8.02
N TRP A 386 0.79 16.38 7.24
CA TRP A 386 2.22 16.13 7.19
C TRP A 386 2.93 16.71 8.41
N SER A 387 3.95 16.01 8.90
CA SER A 387 4.78 16.51 9.99
C SER A 387 5.51 17.79 9.57
N PRO A 388 5.81 18.70 10.50
CA PRO A 388 6.71 19.82 10.24
C PRO A 388 8.02 19.33 9.60
N GLY A 389 8.51 20.04 8.57
CA GLY A 389 9.73 19.67 7.84
C GLY A 389 9.62 18.45 6.92
N SER A 390 8.42 17.90 6.70
CA SER A 390 8.22 16.80 5.76
C SER A 390 8.61 17.24 4.34
N LYS A 391 9.35 16.39 3.60
CA LYS A 391 9.63 16.59 2.16
C LYS A 391 8.45 16.24 1.25
N MET A 392 7.30 15.89 1.83
CA MET A 392 6.11 15.47 1.07
C MET A 392 5.45 16.60 0.26
N PRO A 393 5.30 17.84 0.75
CA PRO A 393 4.76 18.95 -0.05
C PRO A 393 5.53 19.16 -1.35
N ALA A 394 6.86 19.12 -1.28
CA ALA A 394 7.74 19.29 -2.44
C ALA A 394 7.47 18.29 -3.58
N ARG A 395 6.90 17.11 -3.29
CA ARG A 395 6.54 16.13 -4.33
C ARG A 395 5.31 16.54 -5.14
N TYR A 396 4.48 17.42 -4.60
CA TYR A 396 3.26 17.91 -5.25
C TYR A 396 3.45 19.28 -5.92
N THR A 397 4.44 20.07 -5.49
CA THR A 397 4.75 21.36 -6.12
C THR A 397 5.56 21.26 -7.41
N LEU A 398 6.04 20.05 -7.77
CA LEU A 398 6.86 19.83 -8.96
C LEU A 398 6.21 20.37 -10.24
N ARG A 399 4.89 20.24 -10.41
CA ARG A 399 4.20 20.76 -11.60
C ARG A 399 4.29 22.28 -11.68
N THR A 400 4.07 22.97 -10.57
CA THR A 400 4.17 24.43 -10.46
C THR A 400 5.60 24.88 -10.70
N ILE A 401 6.58 24.16 -10.14
CA ILE A 401 8.01 24.42 -10.37
C ILE A 401 8.37 24.21 -11.84
N GLU A 402 7.96 23.10 -12.47
CA GLU A 402 8.14 22.82 -13.89
C GLU A 402 7.47 23.87 -14.79
N ALA A 403 6.29 24.37 -14.41
CA ALA A 403 5.58 25.39 -15.16
C ALA A 403 6.27 26.76 -15.05
N ASN A 404 6.72 27.14 -13.85
CA ASN A 404 7.46 28.37 -13.62
C ASN A 404 8.83 28.33 -14.31
N ALA A 405 9.55 27.21 -14.24
CA ALA A 405 10.80 27.02 -14.97
C ALA A 405 10.62 27.16 -16.49
N ARG A 406 9.53 26.60 -17.04
CA ARG A 406 9.18 26.78 -18.46
C ARG A 406 8.86 28.22 -18.80
N LYS A 407 8.10 28.94 -17.98
CA LYS A 407 7.80 30.37 -18.17
C LYS A 407 9.07 31.22 -18.17
N VAL A 408 9.96 31.00 -17.20
CA VAL A 408 11.26 31.71 -17.11
C VAL A 408 12.13 31.38 -18.33
N GLY A 409 12.23 30.12 -18.71
CA GLY A 409 12.98 29.71 -19.90
C GLY A 409 12.46 30.34 -21.19
N LEU A 410 11.13 30.40 -21.36
CA LEU A 410 10.51 31.05 -22.51
C LEU A 410 10.78 32.56 -22.51
N LYS A 411 10.70 33.22 -21.36
CA LYS A 411 10.98 34.65 -21.23
C LYS A 411 12.43 34.98 -21.58
N LEU A 412 13.40 34.17 -21.13
CA LEU A 412 14.81 34.31 -21.52
C LEU A 412 15.01 34.17 -23.04
N GLN A 413 14.30 33.25 -23.68
CA GLN A 413 14.34 33.09 -25.14
C GLN A 413 13.73 34.29 -25.87
N GLN A 414 12.59 34.81 -25.38
CA GLN A 414 11.96 36.01 -25.94
C GLN A 414 12.85 37.25 -25.79
N ASP A 415 13.49 37.42 -24.65
CA ASP A 415 14.40 38.55 -24.38
C ASP A 415 15.70 38.45 -25.20
N LEU A 416 16.18 37.23 -25.51
CA LEU A 416 17.28 37.02 -26.44
C LEU A 416 16.86 37.33 -27.89
N GLU A 417 15.71 36.84 -28.31
CA GLU A 417 15.15 37.06 -29.65
C GLU A 417 14.96 38.56 -29.93
N SER A 418 14.52 39.36 -28.95
CA SER A 418 14.40 40.81 -29.10
C SER A 418 15.75 41.50 -29.31
N ARG A 419 16.83 40.98 -28.72
CA ARG A 419 18.20 41.53 -28.87
C ARG A 419 18.89 41.11 -30.16
N ILE A 420 18.45 40.02 -30.80
CA ILE A 420 18.96 39.56 -32.10
C ILE A 420 18.32 40.34 -33.26
N LYS A 421 17.14 40.93 -33.03
CA LYS A 421 16.39 41.73 -34.02
C LYS A 421 16.75 43.22 -34.02
N GLU A 422 17.51 43.67 -33.03
CA GLU A 422 18.25 44.95 -33.03
C GLU A 422 19.60 44.75 -33.70
#